data_AF-A0A1V4HKJ0-F1
#
_entry.id   AF-A0A1V4HKJ0-F1
#
_cell.length_a   1.000
_cell.length_b   1.000
_cell.length_c   1.000
_cell.angle_alpha   90.00
_cell.angle_beta   90.00
_cell.angle_gamma   90.00
#
_symmetry.space_group_name_H-M   'P 1'
#
loop_
_entity.id
_entity.type
_entity.pdbx_description
1 polymer ?
#
loop_
_entity_poly.entity_id
_entity_poly.type
_entity_poly.pdbx_seq_one_letter_code
_entity_poly.pdbx_strand_id
1 'polypeptide(L)'
;MKLSKIKIVFLSFVLFILIVYSVNYIKLFLDTRHIDTSPEASIEQYLKSNTNDYQIKSINIKEQEFRNRIYTVECDCSFKNEQNRGNQRYYFYLIDDLGWIVAKHERIAE
;
A
#
# COMPACT_ATOMS: atom_id res chain seq x y z
N MET A 1 -23.21 -35.22 28.37
CA MET A 1 -23.57 -34.29 27.27
C MET A 1 -23.11 -32.83 27.45
N LYS A 2 -22.26 -32.45 28.42
CA LYS A 2 -21.77 -31.05 28.58
C LYS A 2 -20.48 -30.74 27.79
N LEU A 3 -19.56 -31.70 27.66
CA LEU A 3 -18.28 -31.53 26.95
C LEU A 3 -18.42 -31.26 25.44
N SER A 4 -19.50 -31.75 24.81
CA SER A 4 -19.73 -31.52 23.37
C SER A 4 -20.07 -30.05 23.07
N LYS A 5 -20.88 -29.41 23.92
CA LYS A 5 -21.32 -28.01 23.73
C LYS A 5 -20.14 -27.03 23.78
N ILE A 6 -19.19 -27.25 24.70
CA ILE A 6 -18.00 -26.39 24.85
C ILE A 6 -17.09 -26.50 23.62
N LYS A 7 -16.90 -27.70 23.06
CA LYS A 7 -16.12 -27.89 21.84
C LYS A 7 -16.75 -27.20 20.64
N ILE A 8 -18.08 -27.22 20.54
CA ILE A 8 -18.82 -26.52 19.47
C ILE A 8 -18.62 -25.01 19.59
N VAL A 9 -18.76 -24.44 20.80
CA VAL A 9 -18.55 -23.00 21.03
C VAL A 9 -17.12 -22.58 20.67
N PHE A 10 -16.12 -23.38 21.08
CA PHE A 10 -14.73 -23.11 20.74
C PHE A 10 -14.48 -23.19 19.23
N LEU A 11 -15.06 -24.19 18.55
CA LEU A 11 -14.93 -24.34 17.10
C LEU A 11 -15.53 -23.13 16.38
N SER A 12 -16.71 -22.66 16.80
CA SER A 12 -17.35 -21.46 16.23
C SER A 12 -16.51 -20.21 16.45
N PHE A 13 -15.87 -20.06 17.62
CA PHE A 13 -14.99 -18.93 17.91
C PHE A 13 -13.72 -18.93 17.03
N VAL A 14 -13.09 -20.10 16.87
CA VAL A 14 -11.92 -20.25 15.98
C VAL A 14 -12.30 -19.97 14.53
N LEU A 15 -13.45 -20.45 14.08
CA LEU A 15 -13.95 -20.19 12.73
C LEU A 15 -14.17 -18.69 12.49
N PHE A 16 -14.71 -17.98 13.48
CA PHE A 16 -14.91 -16.53 13.41
C PHE A 16 -13.58 -15.77 13.26
N ILE A 17 -12.56 -16.13 14.05
CA ILE A 17 -11.23 -15.53 13.92
C ILE A 17 -10.64 -15.79 12.53
N LEU A 18 -10.76 -17.02 12.03
CA LEU A 18 -10.30 -17.38 10.67
C LEU A 18 -11.01 -16.57 9.59
N ILE A 19 -12.33 -16.38 9.70
CA ILE A 19 -13.10 -15.56 8.75
C ILE A 19 -12.64 -14.11 8.81
N VAL A 20 -12.50 -13.51 10.00
CA VAL A 20 -12.03 -12.13 10.15
C VAL A 20 -10.63 -11.95 9.57
N TYR A 21 -9.74 -12.90 9.86
CA TYR A 21 -8.38 -12.88 9.33
C TYR A 21 -8.37 -13.02 7.80
N SER A 22 -9.18 -13.94 7.26
CA SER A 22 -9.32 -14.15 5.82
C SER A 22 -9.93 -12.95 5.12
N VAL A 23 -10.92 -12.28 5.72
CA VAL A 23 -11.54 -11.07 5.17
C VAL A 23 -10.54 -9.91 5.17
N ASN A 24 -9.77 -9.72 6.24
CA ASN A 24 -8.70 -8.71 6.27
C ASN A 24 -7.61 -9.01 5.24
N TYR A 25 -7.23 -10.29 5.10
CA TYR A 25 -6.26 -10.72 4.09
C TYR A 25 -6.80 -10.53 2.66
N ILE A 26 -8.06 -10.88 2.41
CA ILE A 26 -8.72 -10.66 1.10
C ILE A 26 -8.89 -9.18 0.82
N LYS A 27 -9.18 -8.35 1.82
CA LYS A 27 -9.26 -6.90 1.65
C LYS A 27 -7.88 -6.34 1.29
N LEU A 28 -6.83 -6.75 2.01
CA LEU A 28 -5.46 -6.45 1.65
C LEU A 28 -5.14 -6.93 0.21
N PHE A 29 -5.60 -8.12 -0.16
CA PHE A 29 -5.40 -8.72 -1.49
C PHE A 29 -6.21 -8.03 -2.60
N LEU A 30 -7.40 -7.51 -2.30
CA LEU A 30 -8.28 -6.80 -3.23
C LEU A 30 -7.83 -5.35 -3.41
N ASP A 31 -7.41 -4.69 -2.32
CA ASP A 31 -6.72 -3.41 -2.37
C ASP A 31 -5.41 -3.52 -3.18
N THR A 32 -4.82 -4.72 -3.20
CA THR A 32 -3.68 -5.09 -4.07
C THR A 32 -4.09 -5.76 -5.39
N ARG A 33 -5.37 -6.03 -5.69
CA ARG A 33 -5.78 -6.45 -7.05
C ARG A 33 -5.78 -5.29 -8.05
N HIS A 34 -5.47 -4.09 -7.57
CA HIS A 34 -5.02 -2.96 -8.38
C HIS A 34 -3.49 -2.94 -8.58
N ILE A 35 -2.75 -4.03 -8.28
CA ILE A 35 -1.38 -4.25 -8.75
C ILE A 35 -1.42 -4.44 -10.27
N ASP A 36 -1.63 -3.35 -10.99
CA ASP A 36 -1.14 -3.17 -12.34
C ASP A 36 0.14 -2.31 -12.24
N THR A 37 1.24 -3.03 -12.02
CA THR A 37 2.48 -3.00 -12.81
C THR A 37 3.19 -1.66 -13.05
N SER A 38 2.99 -0.63 -12.23
CA SER A 38 3.83 0.57 -12.32
C SER A 38 3.98 1.30 -10.97
N PRO A 39 5.17 1.83 -10.65
CA PRO A 39 5.36 2.68 -9.48
C PRO A 39 4.46 3.93 -9.53
N GLU A 40 4.08 4.38 -10.73
CA GLU A 40 3.10 5.43 -10.98
C GLU A 40 1.73 5.09 -10.36
N ALA A 41 1.21 3.88 -10.63
CA ALA A 41 -0.07 3.43 -10.08
C ALA A 41 -0.02 3.32 -8.54
N SER A 42 1.09 2.85 -7.98
CA SER A 42 1.28 2.78 -6.53
C SER A 42 1.32 4.16 -5.86
N ILE A 43 1.94 5.15 -6.50
CA ILE A 43 1.90 6.54 -6.05
C ILE A 43 0.48 7.08 -6.14
N GLU A 44 -0.20 6.83 -7.25
CA GLU A 44 -1.57 7.28 -7.47
C GLU A 44 -2.54 6.72 -6.41
N GLN A 45 -2.42 5.44 -6.06
CA GLN A 45 -3.20 4.81 -5.00
C GLN A 45 -2.91 5.41 -3.62
N TYR A 46 -1.62 5.59 -3.30
CA TYR A 46 -1.21 6.24 -2.05
C TYR A 46 -1.79 7.67 -1.96
N LEU A 47 -1.72 8.43 -3.06
CA LEU A 47 -2.27 9.77 -3.13
C LEU A 47 -3.78 9.77 -2.97
N LYS A 48 -4.55 8.95 -3.72
CA LYS A 48 -6.01 8.81 -3.57
C LYS A 48 -6.45 8.52 -2.13
N SER A 49 -5.67 7.71 -1.41
CA SER A 49 -6.00 7.36 -0.01
C SER A 49 -5.81 8.53 0.97
N ASN A 50 -4.98 9.52 0.62
CA ASN A 50 -4.62 10.64 1.50
C ASN A 50 -5.21 12.00 1.04
N THR A 51 -5.37 12.21 -0.27
CA THR A 51 -5.87 13.44 -0.87
C THR A 51 -6.44 13.19 -2.27
N ASN A 52 -7.57 13.82 -2.60
CA ASN A 52 -8.18 13.71 -3.93
C ASN A 52 -7.78 14.86 -4.88
N ASP A 53 -6.99 15.83 -4.40
CA ASP A 53 -6.66 17.07 -5.11
C ASP A 53 -5.20 17.11 -5.55
N TYR A 54 -4.78 16.10 -6.32
CA TYR A 54 -3.42 15.97 -6.85
C TYR A 54 -3.42 15.75 -8.36
N GLN A 55 -2.33 16.17 -9.00
CA GLN A 55 -2.00 15.84 -10.39
C GLN A 55 -0.54 15.42 -10.47
N ILE A 56 -0.29 14.18 -10.89
CA ILE A 56 1.06 13.67 -11.16
C ILE A 56 1.52 14.27 -12.50
N LYS A 57 2.62 15.03 -12.49
CA LYS A 57 3.22 15.62 -13.71
C LYS A 57 4.31 14.74 -14.29
N SER A 58 5.18 14.23 -13.44
CA SER A 58 6.24 13.32 -13.83
C SER A 58 6.67 12.45 -12.68
N ILE A 59 7.20 11.28 -13.04
CA ILE A 59 7.70 10.28 -12.10
C ILE A 59 9.08 9.86 -12.57
N ASN A 60 10.03 9.89 -11.64
CA ASN A 60 11.41 9.48 -11.90
C ASN A 60 11.81 8.38 -10.93
N ILE A 61 12.04 7.18 -11.47
CA ILE A 61 12.40 6.00 -10.71
C ILE A 61 13.92 5.88 -10.71
N LYS A 62 14.50 5.80 -9.52
CA LYS A 62 15.92 5.55 -9.29
C LYS A 62 16.08 4.28 -8.49
N GLU A 63 16.84 3.34 -9.02
CA GLU A 63 17.27 2.18 -8.26
C GLU A 63 18.27 2.61 -7.19
N GLN A 64 18.01 2.24 -5.93
CA GLN A 64 18.91 2.52 -4.82
C GLN A 64 19.73 1.27 -4.47
N GLU A 65 19.06 0.11 -4.37
CA GLU A 65 19.72 -1.16 -4.09
C GLU A 65 19.07 -2.30 -4.90
N PHE A 66 19.74 -2.74 -5.97
CA PHE A 66 19.26 -3.83 -6.83
C PHE A 66 18.92 -5.12 -6.07
N ARG A 67 19.83 -5.57 -5.18
CA ARG A 67 19.70 -6.85 -4.47
C ARG A 67 18.53 -6.87 -3.49
N ASN A 68 18.30 -5.74 -2.83
CA ASN A 68 17.21 -5.58 -1.86
C ASN A 68 15.95 -5.03 -2.54
N ARG A 69 15.99 -4.81 -3.86
CA ARG A 69 14.88 -4.29 -4.68
C ARG A 69 14.29 -3.01 -4.09
N ILE A 70 15.17 -2.14 -3.62
CA ILE A 70 14.83 -0.84 -3.03
C ILE A 70 14.95 0.21 -4.13
N TYR A 71 13.86 0.93 -4.33
CA TYR A 71 13.77 1.98 -5.31
C TYR A 71 13.34 3.27 -4.64
N THR A 72 13.88 4.38 -5.14
CA THR A 72 13.41 5.72 -4.81
C THR A 72 12.67 6.25 -6.02
N VAL A 73 11.45 6.72 -5.83
CA VAL A 73 10.67 7.37 -6.88
C VAL A 73 10.41 8.80 -6.48
N GLU A 74 10.82 9.72 -7.33
CA GLU A 74 10.55 11.15 -7.19
C GLU A 74 9.31 11.48 -8.03
N CYS A 75 8.23 11.90 -7.38
CA CYS A 75 7.06 12.46 -8.05
C CYS A 75 7.17 13.99 -8.08
N ASP A 76 7.13 14.58 -9.27
CA ASP A 76 6.64 15.95 -9.42
C ASP A 76 5.12 15.90 -9.44
N CYS A 77 4.54 16.28 -8.31
CA CYS A 77 3.13 16.22 -8.03
C CYS A 77 2.62 17.64 -7.75
N SER A 78 1.58 18.07 -8.47
CA SER A 78 0.89 19.34 -8.22
C SER A 78 -0.30 19.13 -7.30
N PHE A 79 -0.28 19.78 -6.14
CA PHE A 79 -1.38 19.74 -5.18
C PHE A 79 -2.08 21.10 -5.12
N LYS A 80 -3.41 21.10 -5.01
CA LYS A 80 -4.15 22.35 -4.74
C LYS A 80 -3.95 22.85 -3.30
N ASN A 81 -3.62 21.94 -2.37
CA ASN A 81 -3.36 22.29 -0.98
C ASN A 81 -1.91 22.78 -0.80
N GLU A 82 -1.75 23.96 -0.20
CA GLU A 82 -0.45 24.60 0.06
C GLU A 82 0.49 23.74 0.92
N GLN A 83 -0.05 22.90 1.81
CA GLN A 83 0.76 22.05 2.70
C GLN A 83 1.56 20.98 1.95
N ASN A 84 1.03 20.49 0.82
CA ASN A 84 1.65 19.41 0.03
C ASN A 84 2.36 19.91 -1.23
N ARG A 85 2.42 21.23 -1.43
CA ARG A 85 2.99 21.85 -2.62
C ARG A 85 4.50 21.60 -2.71
N GLY A 86 4.95 20.89 -3.75
CA GLY A 86 6.38 20.64 -4.04
C GLY A 86 6.68 19.22 -4.49
N ASN A 87 7.95 18.97 -4.88
CA ASN A 87 8.42 17.65 -5.26
C ASN A 87 8.38 16.68 -4.07
N GLN A 88 7.93 15.46 -4.32
CA GLN A 88 7.79 14.43 -3.30
C GLN A 88 8.65 13.23 -3.64
N ARG A 89 9.35 12.71 -2.64
CA ARG A 89 10.15 11.50 -2.75
C ARG A 89 9.46 10.37 -2.01
N TYR A 90 9.31 9.27 -2.69
CA TYR A 90 8.67 8.07 -2.20
C TYR A 90 9.68 6.92 -2.28
N TYR A 91 9.83 6.16 -1.20
CA TYR A 91 10.69 4.98 -1.17
C TYR A 91 9.82 3.76 -1.32
N PHE A 92 10.23 2.84 -2.19
CA PHE A 92 9.50 1.63 -2.53
C PHE A 92 10.32 0.39 -2.21
N TYR A 93 9.59 -0.65 -1.80
CA TYR A 93 10.04 -2.02 -1.94
C TYR A 93 9.28 -2.66 -3.09
N LEU A 94 10.00 -3.30 -4.01
CA LEU A 94 9.39 -4.15 -5.03
C LEU A 94 9.33 -5.58 -4.49
N ILE A 95 8.13 -6.09 -4.32
CA ILE A 95 7.88 -7.48 -3.93
C ILE A 95 7.27 -8.21 -5.12
N ASP A 96 7.93 -9.27 -5.59
CA ASP A 96 7.66 -9.95 -6.88
C ASP A 96 6.16 -10.05 -7.24
N ASP A 97 5.36 -10.68 -6.38
CA ASP A 97 3.94 -10.95 -6.66
C ASP A 97 2.99 -9.88 -6.07
N LEU A 98 3.51 -8.91 -5.31
CA LEU A 98 2.73 -7.88 -4.61
C LEU A 98 2.94 -6.46 -5.17
N GLY A 99 3.84 -6.27 -6.13
CA GLY A 99 4.08 -5.00 -6.79
C GLY A 99 4.91 -4.02 -5.96
N TRP A 100 4.74 -2.73 -6.27
CA TRP A 100 5.50 -1.62 -5.68
C TRP A 100 4.81 -1.12 -4.41
N ILE A 101 5.44 -1.33 -3.25
CA ILE A 101 4.89 -0.93 -1.95
C ILE A 101 5.60 0.33 -1.45
N VAL A 102 4.83 1.39 -1.16
CA VAL A 102 5.34 2.63 -0.56
C VAL A 102 5.77 2.34 0.89
N ALA A 103 7.06 2.46 1.16
CA ALA A 103 7.67 2.29 2.47
C ALA A 103 7.73 3.57 3.29
N LYS A 104 8.05 4.68 2.61
CA LYS A 104 8.29 5.98 3.24
C LYS A 104 8.00 7.10 2.23
N HIS A 105 7.54 8.22 2.75
CA HIS A 105 7.30 9.46 2.02
C HIS A 105 8.11 10.60 2.64
N GLU A 106 8.74 11.41 1.80
CA GLU A 106 9.46 12.63 2.17
C GLU A 106 9.08 13.77 1.23
N ARG A 107 8.90 14.97 1.78
CA ARG A 107 8.83 16.20 0.98
C ARG A 107 10.25 16.65 0.66
N ILE A 108 10.55 16.85 -0.62
CA ILE A 108 11.79 17.51 -1.02
C ILE A 108 11.54 19.01 -0.85
N ALA A 109 12.11 19.60 0.20
CA ALA A 109 12.14 21.05 0.33
C ALA A 109 13.03 21.60 -0.80
N GLU A 110 12.51 22.57 -1.56
CA GLU A 110 13.31 23.39 -2.48
C GLU A 110 14.39 24.17 -1.72
#